data_AF-A0A3B9URM3-F1
#
_entry.id   AF-A0A3B9URM3-F1
#
_cell.length_a   1.000
_cell.length_b   1.000
_cell.length_c   1.000
_cell.angle_alpha   90.00
_cell.angle_beta   90.00
_cell.angle_gamma   90.00
#
_symmetry.space_group_name_H-M   'P 1'
#
loop_
_entity.id
_entity.type
_entity.pdbx_description
1 polymer ?
#
loop_
_entity_poly.entity_id
_entity_poly.type
_entity_poly.pdbx_seq_one_letter_code
_entity_poly.pdbx_strand_id
1 'polypeptide(L)'
;MIYKWKNYLFIIILIVSTIFSSIILIGCKDNREINSKPNTSNSSSPFEILGKDIPEDVMLLIVNNPSSDQLKLVTINENFKLDETNEQILLIPKNTNSTISIWSLEFTDNNLVPNKKIYECEKTPENFVLSATLIRPEGIPQYKVKISSENLTSEYIFSYDGKNGTPNIEYISANIK
;
A
#
# COMPACT_ATOMS: atom_id res chain seq x y z
N MET A 1 -50.96 -25.33 11.05
CA MET A 1 -49.55 -25.75 11.08
C MET A 1 -48.73 -24.91 10.09
N ILE A 2 -48.58 -23.59 10.34
CA ILE A 2 -47.95 -22.61 9.40
C ILE A 2 -47.04 -21.66 10.18
N TYR A 3 -46.16 -22.18 11.04
CA TYR A 3 -45.34 -21.31 11.92
C TYR A 3 -43.86 -21.69 12.01
N LYS A 4 -43.35 -22.57 11.14
CA LYS A 4 -41.94 -23.01 11.19
C LYS A 4 -41.05 -22.51 10.05
N TRP A 5 -41.61 -21.92 8.99
CA TRP A 5 -40.84 -21.53 7.80
C TRP A 5 -40.27 -20.10 7.83
N LYS A 6 -40.86 -19.17 8.61
CA LYS A 6 -40.39 -17.77 8.64
C LYS A 6 -39.07 -17.55 9.41
N ASN A 7 -38.70 -18.45 10.32
CA ASN A 7 -37.50 -18.28 11.15
C ASN A 7 -36.20 -18.72 10.44
N TYR A 8 -36.26 -19.63 9.47
CA TYR A 8 -35.07 -20.08 8.75
C TYR A 8 -34.58 -19.05 7.72
N LEU A 9 -35.49 -18.31 7.09
CA LEU A 9 -35.13 -17.28 6.11
C LEU A 9 -34.37 -16.10 6.76
N PHE A 10 -34.75 -15.72 7.98
CA PHE A 10 -34.10 -14.64 8.74
C PHE A 10 -32.69 -15.02 9.22
N ILE A 11 -32.47 -16.29 9.57
CA ILE A 11 -31.16 -16.79 10.01
C ILE A 11 -30.18 -16.84 8.83
N ILE A 12 -30.64 -17.21 7.63
CA ILE A 12 -29.79 -17.23 6.42
C ILE A 12 -29.38 -15.80 6.02
N ILE A 13 -30.27 -14.81 6.12
CA ILE A 13 -29.94 -13.39 5.84
C ILE A 13 -28.91 -12.84 6.84
N LEU A 14 -28.97 -13.24 8.12
CA LEU A 14 -28.00 -12.83 9.14
C LEU A 14 -26.61 -13.49 8.94
N ILE A 15 -26.56 -14.73 8.46
CA ILE A 15 -25.30 -15.44 8.18
C ILE A 15 -24.64 -14.89 6.91
N VAL A 16 -25.39 -14.48 5.89
CA VAL A 16 -24.83 -13.85 4.69
C VAL A 16 -24.32 -12.42 4.97
N SER A 17 -24.91 -11.71 5.94
CA SER A 17 -24.44 -10.37 6.36
C SER A 17 -23.14 -10.39 7.18
N THR A 18 -22.87 -11.48 7.91
CA THR A 18 -21.69 -11.58 8.80
C THR A 18 -20.44 -12.15 8.12
N ILE A 19 -20.53 -12.53 6.84
CA ILE A 19 -19.39 -13.01 6.03
C ILE A 19 -18.86 -11.90 5.08
N PHE A 20 -19.13 -10.62 5.36
CA PHE A 20 -18.16 -9.56 5.01
C PHE A 20 -17.01 -9.56 6.04
N SER A 21 -16.48 -10.75 6.31
CA SER A 21 -15.24 -10.94 7.05
C SER A 21 -14.19 -10.06 6.40
N SER A 22 -13.59 -9.20 7.20
CA SER A 22 -12.52 -8.28 6.85
C SER A 22 -11.35 -9.03 6.21
N ILE A 23 -11.42 -9.30 4.90
CA ILE A 23 -10.29 -9.85 4.16
C ILE A 23 -9.24 -8.75 4.14
N ILE A 24 -8.21 -8.91 4.96
CA ILE A 24 -6.94 -8.20 4.83
C ILE A 24 -6.16 -9.00 3.79
N LEU A 25 -5.77 -8.35 2.70
CA LEU A 25 -4.87 -8.97 1.73
C LEU A 25 -3.46 -8.92 2.34
N ILE A 26 -2.99 -10.10 2.77
CA ILE A 26 -1.64 -10.30 3.27
C ILE A 26 -0.72 -10.45 2.05
N GLY A 27 0.05 -9.41 1.77
CA GLY A 27 1.20 -9.44 0.88
C GLY A 27 2.39 -10.18 1.51
N CYS A 28 3.37 -10.54 0.69
CA CYS A 28 4.61 -11.21 1.07
C CYS A 28 4.41 -12.59 1.73
N LYS A 29 3.28 -13.27 1.43
CA LYS A 29 2.86 -14.48 2.15
C LYS A 29 3.73 -15.72 1.90
N ASP A 30 4.46 -15.78 0.79
CA ASP A 30 5.39 -16.86 0.48
C ASP A 30 6.82 -16.31 0.36
N ASN A 31 7.63 -16.53 1.41
CA ASN A 31 9.09 -16.71 1.34
C ASN A 31 9.66 -16.92 2.76
N ARG A 32 9.29 -18.04 3.40
CA ARG A 32 10.10 -18.62 4.48
C ARG A 32 11.11 -19.60 3.87
N GLU A 33 12.04 -19.08 3.09
CA GLU A 33 13.37 -19.67 2.87
C GLU A 33 14.21 -18.68 2.06
N ILE A 34 15.00 -17.88 2.77
CA ILE A 34 16.04 -17.06 2.16
C ILE A 34 17.15 -18.03 1.74
N ASN A 35 17.05 -18.56 0.52
CA ASN A 35 18.24 -19.03 -0.18
C ASN A 35 18.99 -17.78 -0.65
N SER A 36 19.77 -17.20 0.25
CA SER A 36 20.73 -16.14 -0.06
C SER A 36 21.82 -16.73 -0.95
N LYS A 37 21.58 -16.78 -2.25
CA LYS A 37 22.66 -16.85 -3.23
C LYS A 37 23.24 -15.44 -3.30
N PRO A 38 24.51 -15.21 -2.93
CA PRO A 38 25.12 -13.90 -3.04
C PRO A 38 25.35 -13.64 -4.53
N ASN A 39 24.37 -13.03 -5.20
CA ASN A 39 24.61 -12.46 -6.51
C ASN A 39 25.43 -11.21 -6.28
N THR A 40 26.73 -11.38 -6.46
CA THR A 40 27.69 -10.29 -6.63
C THR A 40 27.38 -9.63 -7.97
N SER A 41 26.43 -8.69 -7.98
CA SER A 41 26.27 -7.73 -9.07
C SER A 41 25.98 -6.38 -8.45
N ASN A 42 26.70 -5.35 -8.90
CA ASN A 42 26.46 -3.93 -8.59
C ASN A 42 25.09 -3.45 -9.14
N SER A 43 23.99 -4.16 -8.86
CA SER A 43 22.65 -3.73 -9.24
C SER A 43 22.15 -2.78 -8.16
N SER A 44 22.09 -1.50 -8.49
CA SER A 44 21.44 -0.48 -7.65
C SER A 44 20.01 -0.91 -7.33
N SER A 45 19.53 -0.62 -6.12
CA SER A 45 18.16 -0.98 -5.72
C SER A 45 17.12 -0.21 -6.54
N PRO A 46 15.88 -0.70 -6.73
CA PRO A 46 14.80 0.07 -7.35
C PRO A 46 14.61 1.46 -6.74
N PHE A 47 14.85 1.57 -5.42
CA PHE A 47 14.80 2.81 -4.69
C PHE A 47 15.88 3.80 -5.16
N GLU A 48 17.11 3.35 -5.35
CA GLU A 48 18.23 4.15 -5.88
C GLU A 48 18.09 4.45 -7.38
N ILE A 49 17.58 3.49 -8.17
CA ILE A 49 17.44 3.64 -9.62
C ILE A 49 16.39 4.71 -9.96
N LEU A 50 15.26 4.72 -9.25
CA LEU A 50 14.16 5.65 -9.51
C LEU A 50 14.27 6.94 -8.71
N GLY A 51 14.94 6.92 -7.55
CA GLY A 51 15.20 8.11 -6.75
C GLY A 51 16.22 9.06 -7.40
N LYS A 52 15.99 10.37 -7.22
CA LYS A 52 16.86 11.49 -7.60
C LYS A 52 17.06 12.43 -6.42
N ASP A 53 18.31 12.73 -6.06
CA ASP A 53 18.65 13.63 -4.94
C ASP A 53 17.93 13.23 -3.64
N ILE A 54 17.99 11.93 -3.32
CA ILE A 54 17.22 11.31 -2.24
C ILE A 54 17.63 11.90 -0.88
N PRO A 55 16.69 12.47 -0.10
CA PRO A 55 16.98 12.91 1.27
C PRO A 55 17.46 11.76 2.18
N GLU A 56 18.25 12.09 3.20
CA GLU A 56 18.87 11.08 4.07
C GLU A 56 17.84 10.25 4.86
N ASP A 57 16.73 10.88 5.27
CA ASP A 57 15.73 10.35 6.21
C ASP A 57 14.52 9.68 5.53
N VAL A 58 14.57 9.45 4.21
CA VAL A 58 13.48 8.81 3.46
C VAL A 58 13.28 7.35 3.89
N MET A 59 12.03 6.96 4.10
CA MET A 59 11.63 5.56 4.36
C MET A 59 10.93 4.92 3.15
N LEU A 60 10.20 5.71 2.37
CA LEU A 60 9.40 5.24 1.24
C LEU A 60 9.52 6.22 0.07
N LEU A 61 9.83 5.68 -1.11
CA LEU A 61 9.72 6.36 -2.38
C LEU A 61 8.36 6.03 -3.00
N ILE A 62 7.64 7.06 -3.41
CA ILE A 62 6.40 6.94 -4.17
C ILE A 62 6.68 7.42 -5.59
N VAL A 63 6.37 6.58 -6.58
CA VAL A 63 6.43 6.95 -8.00
C VAL A 63 5.01 6.98 -8.55
N ASN A 64 4.46 8.18 -8.75
CA ASN A 64 3.12 8.40 -9.26
C ASN A 64 3.10 8.33 -10.79
N ASN A 65 2.15 7.59 -11.34
CA ASN A 65 1.97 7.36 -12.78
C ASN A 65 3.31 7.05 -13.47
N PRO A 66 3.98 5.95 -13.07
CA PRO A 66 5.31 5.62 -13.57
C PRO A 66 5.29 5.51 -15.10
N SER A 67 6.27 6.12 -15.75
CA SER A 67 6.40 6.02 -17.20
C SER A 67 6.76 4.60 -17.63
N SER A 68 6.52 4.27 -18.91
CA SER A 68 6.95 2.99 -19.48
C SER A 68 8.45 2.75 -19.34
N ASP A 69 9.26 3.81 -19.30
CA ASP A 69 10.71 3.68 -19.09
C ASP A 69 11.05 3.42 -17.63
N GLN A 70 10.36 4.05 -16.67
CA GLN A 70 10.50 3.74 -15.24
C GLN A 70 10.08 2.31 -14.92
N LEU A 71 8.98 1.82 -15.52
CA LEU A 71 8.50 0.46 -15.34
C LEU A 71 9.49 -0.61 -15.85
N LYS A 72 10.31 -0.30 -16.85
CA LYS A 72 11.37 -1.23 -17.34
C LYS A 72 12.55 -1.34 -16.39
N LEU A 73 12.73 -0.35 -15.50
CA LEU A 73 13.87 -0.28 -14.58
C LEU A 73 13.67 -1.11 -13.31
N VAL A 74 12.45 -1.57 -13.05
CA VAL A 74 12.10 -2.25 -11.81
C VAL A 74 11.34 -3.55 -12.08
N THR A 75 11.50 -4.51 -11.18
CA THR A 75 10.63 -5.70 -11.15
C THR A 75 9.54 -5.45 -10.13
N ILE A 76 8.28 -5.49 -10.56
CA ILE A 76 7.13 -5.37 -9.66
C ILE A 76 6.99 -6.69 -8.90
N ASN A 77 7.10 -6.64 -7.57
CA ASN A 77 6.93 -7.83 -6.72
C ASN A 77 5.45 -8.15 -6.54
N GLU A 78 4.63 -7.13 -6.32
CA GLU A 78 3.20 -7.29 -6.05
C GLU A 78 2.38 -6.23 -6.77
N ASN A 79 1.19 -6.64 -7.21
CA ASN A 79 0.19 -5.74 -7.79
C ASN A 79 -1.04 -5.72 -6.88
N PHE A 80 -1.51 -4.53 -6.55
CA PHE A 80 -2.66 -4.34 -5.69
C PHE A 80 -3.62 -3.31 -6.28
N LYS A 81 -4.76 -3.78 -6.79
CA LYS A 81 -5.79 -2.94 -7.40
C LYS A 81 -6.87 -2.62 -6.38
N LEU A 82 -7.00 -1.34 -6.02
CA LEU A 82 -8.02 -0.82 -5.12
C LEU A 82 -9.22 -0.26 -5.89
N ASP A 83 -8.94 0.49 -6.95
CA ASP A 83 -9.97 1.20 -7.71
C ASP A 83 -9.93 0.81 -9.20
N GLU A 84 -11.05 1.02 -9.89
CA GLU A 84 -11.16 0.91 -11.34
C GLU A 84 -10.63 2.18 -12.02
N THR A 85 -9.33 2.42 -11.88
CA THR A 85 -8.62 3.56 -12.48
C THR A 85 -7.38 3.09 -13.25
N ASN A 86 -6.82 3.99 -14.05
CA ASN A 86 -5.51 3.83 -14.67
C ASN A 86 -4.39 4.52 -13.86
N GLU A 87 -4.72 5.17 -12.75
CA GLU A 87 -3.74 5.76 -11.83
C GLU A 87 -2.95 4.65 -11.15
N GLN A 88 -1.69 4.52 -11.53
CA GLN A 88 -0.75 3.55 -10.98
C GLN A 88 0.28 4.26 -10.12
N ILE A 89 0.58 3.68 -8.97
CA ILE A 89 1.55 4.21 -8.01
C ILE A 89 2.50 3.07 -7.64
N LEU A 90 3.81 3.32 -7.69
CA LEU A 90 4.80 2.41 -7.12
C LEU A 90 5.15 2.85 -5.70
N LEU A 91 5.12 1.91 -4.77
CA LEU A 91 5.52 2.08 -3.37
C LEU A 91 6.79 1.26 -3.14
N ILE A 92 7.90 1.95 -2.90
CA ILE A 92 9.24 1.35 -2.85
C ILE A 92 9.89 1.70 -1.51
N PRO A 93 9.96 0.76 -0.55
CA PRO A 93 10.62 1.00 0.73
C PRO A 93 12.14 1.14 0.52
N LYS A 94 12.77 2.03 1.30
CA LYS A 94 14.24 2.15 1.32
C LYS A 94 14.90 0.90 1.90
N ASN A 95 14.33 0.40 3.00
CA ASN A 95 14.91 -0.69 3.77
C ASN A 95 14.18 -2.01 3.52
N THR A 96 14.94 -3.10 3.49
CA THR A 96 14.39 -4.46 3.54
C THR A 96 13.80 -4.74 4.92
N ASN A 97 12.95 -5.76 5.02
CA ASN A 97 12.22 -6.12 6.26
C ASN A 97 11.38 -4.98 6.84
N SER A 98 10.99 -4.00 6.02
CA SER A 98 10.02 -2.98 6.41
C SER A 98 8.61 -3.56 6.36
N THR A 99 7.69 -2.97 7.11
CA THR A 99 6.26 -3.23 6.98
C THR A 99 5.62 -2.14 6.15
N ILE A 100 4.99 -2.51 5.02
CA ILE A 100 4.12 -1.63 4.24
C ILE A 100 2.68 -2.04 4.48
N SER A 101 1.82 -1.09 4.81
CA SER A 101 0.39 -1.30 4.90
C SER A 101 -0.38 -0.18 4.22
N ILE A 102 -1.47 -0.54 3.55
CA ILE A 102 -2.42 0.43 3.01
C ILE A 102 -3.68 0.34 3.85
N TRP A 103 -4.22 1.50 4.20
CA TRP A 103 -5.41 1.66 5.02
C TRP A 103 -6.46 2.46 4.25
N SER A 104 -7.70 2.02 4.31
CA SER A 104 -8.82 2.90 4.01
C SER A 104 -9.02 3.91 5.13
N LEU A 105 -9.49 5.08 4.76
CA LEU A 105 -9.80 6.19 5.64
C LEU A 105 -11.31 6.42 5.68
N GLU A 106 -11.78 6.93 6.79
CA GLU A 106 -13.17 7.36 6.97
C GLU A 106 -13.16 8.76 7.58
N PHE A 107 -14.12 9.59 7.18
CA PHE A 107 -14.29 10.91 7.73
C PHE A 107 -15.39 10.87 8.79
N THR A 108 -15.00 10.93 10.07
CA THR A 108 -15.91 10.91 11.22
C THR A 108 -15.54 12.03 12.18
N ASP A 109 -16.55 12.67 12.78
CA ASP A 109 -16.36 13.76 13.75
C ASP A 109 -15.39 14.85 13.27
N ASN A 110 -15.51 15.27 12.01
CA ASN A 110 -14.64 16.24 11.34
C ASN A 110 -13.15 15.85 11.25
N ASN A 111 -12.82 14.56 11.44
CA ASN A 111 -11.47 14.04 11.37
C ASN A 111 -11.39 12.92 10.34
N LEU A 112 -10.25 12.84 9.66
CA LEU A 112 -9.93 11.71 8.80
C LEU A 112 -9.20 10.64 9.63
N VAL A 113 -9.86 9.51 9.85
CA VAL A 113 -9.35 8.43 10.72
C VAL A 113 -9.14 7.13 9.93
N PRO A 114 -8.17 6.28 10.32
CA PRO A 114 -8.01 4.96 9.74
C PRO A 114 -9.23 4.10 10.03
N ASN A 115 -9.83 3.52 8.99
CA ASN A 115 -10.96 2.61 9.12
C ASN A 115 -10.49 1.15 9.06
N LYS A 116 -9.98 0.71 7.91
CA LYS A 116 -9.61 -0.69 7.69
C LYS A 116 -8.24 -0.81 7.04
N LYS A 117 -7.42 -1.75 7.53
CA LYS A 117 -6.21 -2.19 6.82
C LYS A 117 -6.63 -3.08 5.65
N ILE A 118 -6.29 -2.67 4.43
CA ILE A 118 -6.71 -3.36 3.21
C ILE A 118 -5.57 -4.14 2.55
N TYR A 119 -4.33 -3.75 2.83
CA TYR A 119 -3.13 -4.46 2.42
C TYR A 119 -2.07 -4.42 3.52
N GLU A 120 -1.29 -5.50 3.66
CA GLU A 120 -0.13 -5.56 4.53
C GLU A 120 0.95 -6.51 4.01
N CYS A 121 2.18 -6.04 3.90
CA CYS A 121 3.39 -6.86 3.82
C CYS A 121 4.26 -6.52 5.04
N GLU A 122 4.35 -7.44 6.01
CA GLU A 122 5.06 -7.20 7.28
C GLU A 122 6.59 -7.17 7.13
N LYS A 123 7.12 -7.91 6.15
CA LYS A 123 8.56 -8.02 5.88
C LYS A 123 8.81 -7.94 4.39
N THR A 124 9.09 -6.73 3.92
CA THR A 124 9.42 -6.50 2.52
C THR A 124 10.72 -7.24 2.16
N PRO A 125 10.76 -8.04 1.08
CA PRO A 125 12.00 -8.61 0.58
C PRO A 125 12.96 -7.52 0.08
N GLU A 126 14.17 -7.92 -0.26
CA GLU A 126 15.11 -7.05 -0.97
C GLU A 126 14.52 -6.58 -2.30
N ASN A 127 14.77 -5.31 -2.64
CA ASN A 127 14.30 -4.68 -3.88
C ASN A 127 12.77 -4.71 -4.07
N PHE A 128 12.00 -4.70 -2.97
CA PHE A 128 10.55 -4.77 -3.02
C PHE A 128 9.93 -3.55 -3.72
N VAL A 129 8.99 -3.80 -4.63
CA VAL A 129 8.16 -2.81 -5.32
C VAL A 129 6.72 -3.28 -5.30
N LEU A 130 5.86 -2.50 -4.63
CA LEU A 130 4.42 -2.68 -4.68
C LEU A 130 3.82 -1.72 -5.71
N SER A 131 3.18 -2.28 -6.74
CA SER A 131 2.39 -1.52 -7.71
C SER A 131 0.94 -1.46 -7.25
N ALA A 132 0.49 -0.29 -6.80
CA ALA A 132 -0.88 -0.04 -6.39
C ALA A 132 -1.65 0.72 -7.48
N THR A 133 -2.89 0.32 -7.74
CA THR A 133 -3.80 1.07 -8.61
C THR A 133 -4.92 1.65 -7.76
N LEU A 134 -4.88 2.96 -7.55
CA LEU A 134 -5.80 3.68 -6.66
C LEU A 134 -6.01 5.11 -7.13
N ILE A 135 -7.16 5.69 -6.80
CA ILE A 135 -7.51 7.07 -7.11
C ILE A 135 -6.98 8.00 -6.02
N ARG A 136 -6.43 9.15 -6.43
CA ARG A 136 -6.12 10.27 -5.54
C ARG A 136 -7.24 11.31 -5.65
N PRO A 137 -8.21 11.36 -4.72
CA PRO A 137 -9.31 12.32 -4.83
C PRO A 137 -8.81 13.75 -4.54
N GLU A 138 -9.43 14.73 -5.18
CA GLU A 138 -9.31 16.17 -4.84
C GLU A 138 -10.03 16.50 -3.52
N GLY A 139 -11.10 15.75 -3.22
CA GLY A 139 -11.90 15.88 -2.00
C GLY A 139 -11.33 15.07 -0.82
N ILE A 140 -12.22 14.41 -0.08
CA ILE A 140 -11.85 13.62 1.10
C ILE A 140 -10.94 12.45 0.69
N PRO A 141 -9.70 12.36 1.20
CA PRO A 141 -8.81 11.24 0.89
C PRO A 141 -9.37 9.91 1.36
N GLN A 142 -9.24 8.88 0.52
CA GLN A 142 -9.81 7.56 0.79
C GLN A 142 -8.79 6.58 1.36
N TYR A 143 -7.50 6.81 1.11
CA TYR A 143 -6.46 5.85 1.45
C TYR A 143 -5.23 6.55 2.04
N LYS A 144 -4.51 5.82 2.89
CA LYS A 144 -3.15 6.15 3.27
C LYS A 144 -2.25 4.93 3.19
N VAL A 145 -0.97 5.16 2.96
CA VAL A 145 0.08 4.16 3.19
C VAL A 145 0.78 4.46 4.51
N LYS A 146 1.13 3.39 5.22
CA LYS A 146 1.98 3.42 6.40
C LYS A 146 3.18 2.51 6.15
N ILE A 147 4.37 3.06 6.39
CA ILE A 147 5.65 2.36 6.34
C ILE A 147 6.25 2.34 7.75
N SER A 148 6.75 1.19 8.19
CA SER A 148 7.56 1.09 9.40
C SER A 148 8.81 0.25 9.16
N SER A 149 9.93 0.68 9.72
CA SER A 149 11.20 -0.02 9.65
C SER A 149 11.92 0.22 10.97
N GLU A 150 12.32 -0.86 11.65
CA GLU A 150 12.89 -0.79 13.01
C GLU A 150 11.99 0.01 13.97
N ASN A 151 12.48 1.15 14.49
CA ASN A 151 11.76 2.04 15.41
C ASN A 151 11.12 3.27 14.71
N LEU A 152 11.24 3.35 13.37
CA LEU A 152 10.72 4.48 12.59
C LEU A 152 9.37 4.12 11.99
N THR A 153 8.51 5.13 11.87
CA THR A 153 7.21 5.00 11.21
C THR A 153 6.90 6.28 10.46
N SER A 154 6.38 6.14 9.25
CA SER A 154 5.83 7.26 8.52
C SER A 154 4.49 6.89 7.89
N GLU A 155 3.66 7.91 7.68
CA GLU A 155 2.34 7.78 7.10
C GLU A 155 2.18 8.82 6.00
N TYR A 156 1.50 8.43 4.92
CA TYR A 156 1.25 9.30 3.79
C TYR A 156 -0.17 9.11 3.29
N ILE A 157 -0.91 10.21 3.19
CA ILE A 157 -2.30 10.22 2.71
C ILE A 157 -2.29 10.50 1.21
N PHE A 158 -2.97 9.65 0.45
CA PHE A 158 -3.09 9.80 -1.00
C PHE A 158 -4.15 10.87 -1.33
N SER A 159 -3.70 12.08 -1.62
CA SER A 159 -4.56 13.23 -2.01
C SER A 159 -4.05 13.89 -3.29
N TYR A 160 -4.94 14.43 -4.11
CA TYR A 160 -4.54 15.20 -5.30
C TYR A 160 -4.27 16.67 -4.97
N ASP A 161 -3.14 17.22 -5.44
CA ASP A 161 -2.91 18.67 -5.40
C ASP A 161 -3.53 19.31 -6.65
N GLY A 162 -4.70 19.93 -6.49
CA GLY A 162 -5.41 20.61 -7.58
C GLY A 162 -4.67 21.80 -8.20
N LYS A 163 -3.63 22.33 -7.55
CA LYS A 163 -2.88 23.50 -8.03
C LYS A 163 -1.71 23.11 -8.92
N ASN A 164 -0.87 22.18 -8.49
CA ASN A 164 0.36 21.80 -9.20
C ASN A 164 0.31 20.37 -9.77
N GLY A 165 -0.77 19.63 -9.51
CA GLY A 165 -0.86 18.21 -9.77
C GLY A 165 -0.01 17.38 -8.80
N THR A 166 -0.04 16.06 -8.98
CA THR A 166 0.79 15.15 -8.21
C THR A 166 2.17 15.01 -8.88
N PRO A 167 3.29 15.31 -8.19
CA PRO A 167 4.62 15.12 -8.76
C PRO A 167 4.88 13.62 -9.02
N ASN A 168 5.69 13.31 -10.05
CA ASN A 168 5.99 11.92 -10.40
C ASN A 168 6.75 11.18 -9.29
N ILE A 169 7.58 11.88 -8.51
CA ILE A 169 8.35 11.30 -7.41
C ILE A 169 8.01 12.05 -6.12
N GLU A 170 7.71 11.30 -5.05
CA GLU A 170 7.54 11.82 -3.70
C GLU A 170 8.38 11.00 -2.71
N TYR A 171 9.00 11.69 -1.76
CA TYR A 171 9.80 11.09 -0.70
C TYR A 171 9.08 11.19 0.62
N ILE A 172 8.89 10.06 1.29
CA ILE A 172 8.25 10.01 2.60
C ILE A 172 9.31 9.76 3.65
N SER A 173 9.68 10.84 4.34
CA SER A 173 10.68 10.82 5.40
C SER A 173 10.14 10.26 6.72
N ALA A 174 11.05 9.74 7.54
CA ALA A 174 10.74 9.24 8.86
C ALA A 174 10.21 10.37 9.75
N ASN A 175 9.03 10.16 10.35
CA ASN A 175 8.64 10.96 11.50
C ASN A 175 9.24 10.31 12.75
N ILE A 176 10.14 11.03 13.41
CA ILE A 176 10.58 10.66 14.76
C ILE A 176 9.37 10.89 15.66
N LYS A 177 8.79 9.81 16.18
CA LYS A 177 7.76 9.88 17.22
C LYS A 177 8.35 10.26 18.56
#